data_AF-A0A382PLV2-F1
#
_entry.id   AF-A0A382PLV2-F1
#
_cell.length_a   1.000
_cell.length_b   1.000
_cell.length_c   1.000
_cell.angle_alpha   90.00
_cell.angle_beta   90.00
_cell.angle_gamma   90.00
#
_symmetry.space_group_name_H-M   'P 1'
#
loop_
_entity.id
_entity.type
_entity.pdbx_description
1 polymer ?
#
loop_
_entity_poly.entity_id
_entity_poly.type
_entity_poly.pdbx_seq_one_letter_code
_entity_poly.pdbx_strand_id
1 'polypeptide(L)'
;STLSLSYSIIHPDRCKGLVLRGIFLIRKKEIDWFYQNGASNIYPDAWEKYLKPIPDNEQNDLVSAYYKRLTSSNESIRLEAAKAWSIWEASTSKLFQSENNLHQFEEPKVAEAFARIECHYFVNGGFFEYENWILNNVGKICHLPTVIIQGRYDVVCPMVSAWELHRALPNADFEIIKDAGHSMSEKGIASKLIEYTDKFSDL
;
A
#
# COMPACT_ATOMS: atom_id res chain seq x y z
N SER A 1 6.51 -2.38 -1.52
CA SER A 1 7.35 -3.16 -0.57
C SER A 1 7.03 -4.65 -0.61
N THR A 2 5.76 -5.07 -0.58
CA THR A 2 5.30 -6.47 -0.60
C THR A 2 6.00 -7.37 -1.63
N LEU A 3 6.00 -6.98 -2.91
CA LEU A 3 6.59 -7.79 -3.98
C LEU A 3 8.11 -7.90 -3.84
N SER A 4 8.79 -6.80 -3.51
CA SER A 4 10.24 -6.79 -3.29
C SER A 4 10.63 -7.73 -2.15
N LEU A 5 9.89 -7.70 -1.04
CA LEU A 5 10.13 -8.56 0.12
C LEU A 5 9.87 -10.03 -0.22
N SER A 6 8.71 -10.35 -0.81
CA SER A 6 8.39 -11.73 -1.19
C SER A 6 9.38 -12.31 -2.21
N TYR A 7 9.74 -11.56 -3.25
CA TYR A 7 10.73 -11.98 -4.23
C TYR A 7 12.09 -12.26 -3.60
N SER A 8 12.63 -11.32 -2.81
CA SER A 8 13.94 -11.48 -2.15
C SER A 8 13.94 -12.61 -1.11
N ILE A 9 12.83 -12.87 -0.43
CA ILE A 9 12.70 -14.01 0.48
C ILE A 9 12.75 -15.36 -0.25
N ILE A 10 12.12 -15.47 -1.42
CA ILE A 10 12.09 -16.70 -2.21
C ILE A 10 13.41 -16.89 -2.98
N HIS A 11 14.05 -15.78 -3.39
CA HIS A 11 15.27 -15.76 -4.18
C HIS A 11 16.36 -14.90 -3.54
N PRO A 12 16.86 -15.26 -2.33
CA PRO A 12 17.78 -14.41 -1.55
C PRO A 12 19.06 -14.04 -2.30
N ASP A 13 19.60 -14.95 -3.11
CA ASP A 13 20.84 -14.73 -3.85
C ASP A 13 20.67 -13.94 -5.16
N ARG A 14 19.46 -13.45 -5.47
CA ARG A 14 19.15 -12.70 -6.71
C ARG A 14 19.07 -11.19 -6.52
N CYS A 15 19.20 -10.71 -5.29
CA CYS A 15 19.19 -9.29 -4.97
C CYS A 15 20.54 -8.88 -4.36
N LYS A 16 21.02 -7.70 -4.73
CA LYS A 16 22.22 -7.10 -4.11
C LYS A 16 21.90 -6.25 -2.88
N GLY A 17 20.67 -5.75 -2.80
CA GLY A 17 20.16 -4.93 -1.71
C GLY A 17 18.70 -4.54 -1.96
N LEU A 18 18.07 -3.89 -0.98
CA LEU A 18 16.67 -3.48 -1.02
C LEU A 18 16.50 -2.02 -0.58
N VAL A 19 15.84 -1.21 -1.42
CA VAL A 19 15.36 0.12 -1.05
C VAL A 19 13.84 0.04 -0.92
N LEU A 20 13.34 -0.04 0.32
CA LEU A 20 11.93 -0.24 0.62
C LEU A 20 11.29 1.07 1.09
N ARG A 21 10.07 1.34 0.62
CA ARG A 21 9.25 2.48 1.03
C ARG A 21 7.81 2.07 1.20
N GLY A 22 7.09 2.69 2.15
CA GLY A 22 5.66 2.46 2.36
C GLY A 22 5.41 0.99 2.64
N ILE A 23 5.81 0.53 3.82
CA ILE A 23 5.82 -0.90 4.14
C ILE A 23 4.39 -1.41 4.24
N PHE A 24 4.07 -2.30 3.30
CA PHE A 24 2.80 -3.00 3.22
C PHE A 24 3.10 -4.49 3.25
N LEU A 25 2.45 -5.21 4.16
CA LEU A 25 2.69 -6.64 4.39
C LEU A 25 1.46 -7.49 4.09
N ILE A 26 0.40 -6.89 3.53
CA ILE A 26 -0.86 -7.54 3.11
C ILE A 26 -1.57 -8.27 4.28
N ARG A 27 -1.36 -7.84 5.52
CA ARG A 27 -2.06 -8.45 6.66
C ARG A 27 -3.47 -7.92 6.75
N LYS A 28 -4.38 -8.71 7.32
CA LYS A 28 -5.79 -8.33 7.41
C LYS A 28 -5.95 -6.98 8.12
N LYS A 29 -5.20 -6.78 9.21
CA LYS A 29 -5.22 -5.51 9.96
C LYS A 29 -4.82 -4.27 9.13
N GLU A 30 -3.97 -4.43 8.13
CA GLU A 30 -3.56 -3.31 7.25
C GLU A 30 -4.62 -3.02 6.19
N ILE A 31 -5.19 -4.07 5.61
CA ILE A 31 -6.29 -3.96 4.65
C ILE A 31 -7.53 -3.37 5.34
N ASP A 32 -7.91 -3.89 6.51
CA ASP A 32 -9.04 -3.40 7.30
C ASP A 32 -8.84 -1.94 7.71
N TRP A 33 -7.62 -1.56 8.10
CA TRP A 33 -7.30 -0.18 8.47
C TRP A 33 -7.65 0.80 7.34
N PHE A 34 -7.31 0.45 6.09
CA PHE A 34 -7.44 1.36 4.96
C PHE A 34 -8.78 1.24 4.22
N TYR A 35 -9.36 0.03 4.17
CA TYR A 35 -10.57 -0.27 3.39
C TYR A 35 -11.79 -0.65 4.23
N GLN A 36 -11.72 -0.66 5.56
CA GLN A 36 -12.89 -0.94 6.41
C GLN A 36 -13.11 0.09 7.52
N ASN A 37 -12.12 0.27 8.40
CA ASN A 37 -12.18 1.21 9.50
C ASN A 37 -10.77 1.52 10.02
N GLY A 38 -10.40 2.80 10.01
CA GLY A 38 -9.07 3.25 10.42
C GLY A 38 -8.78 4.62 9.82
N ALA A 39 -8.23 4.63 8.61
CA ALA A 39 -8.01 5.85 7.82
C ALA A 39 -9.31 6.62 7.57
N SER A 40 -10.46 5.93 7.55
CA SER A 40 -11.80 6.54 7.49
C SER A 40 -12.08 7.55 8.61
N ASN A 41 -11.49 7.39 9.79
CA ASN A 41 -11.65 8.34 10.90
C ASN A 41 -10.82 9.63 10.71
N ILE A 42 -9.85 9.61 9.80
CA ILE A 42 -9.00 10.76 9.48
C ILE A 42 -9.59 11.54 8.30
N TYR A 43 -10.19 10.84 7.34
CA TYR A 43 -10.74 11.42 6.10
C TYR A 43 -12.22 11.05 5.88
N PRO A 44 -13.12 11.43 6.80
CA PRO A 44 -14.55 11.07 6.69
C PRO A 44 -15.20 11.63 5.42
N ASP A 45 -14.78 12.81 4.97
CA ASP A 45 -15.23 13.49 3.77
C ASP A 45 -14.86 12.77 2.46
N ALA A 46 -13.66 12.19 2.37
CA ALA A 46 -13.28 11.33 1.26
C ALA A 46 -13.92 9.94 1.38
N TRP A 47 -14.06 9.43 2.62
CA TRP A 47 -14.64 8.12 2.90
C TRP A 47 -16.11 8.02 2.50
N GLU A 48 -16.91 9.08 2.65
CA GLU A 48 -18.30 9.12 2.16
C GLU A 48 -18.40 8.81 0.65
N LYS A 49 -17.43 9.28 -0.14
CA LYS A 49 -17.37 9.00 -1.59
C LYS A 49 -16.99 7.55 -1.87
N TYR A 50 -16.12 6.96 -1.04
CA TYR A 50 -15.78 5.54 -1.09
C TYR A 50 -16.96 4.63 -0.71
N LEU A 51 -17.84 5.04 0.20
CA LEU A 51 -19.00 4.23 0.56
C LEU A 51 -20.12 4.27 -0.50
N LYS A 52 -20.24 5.37 -1.25
CA LYS A 52 -21.37 5.64 -2.16
C LYS A 52 -21.76 4.49 -3.12
N PRO A 53 -20.83 3.74 -3.75
CA PRO A 53 -21.20 2.62 -4.63
C PRO A 53 -21.68 1.37 -3.89
N ILE A 54 -21.55 1.31 -2.56
CA ILE A 54 -21.82 0.15 -1.72
C ILE A 54 -23.09 0.39 -0.87
N PRO A 55 -24.15 -0.41 -1.06
CA PRO A 55 -25.35 -0.41 -0.23
C PRO A 55 -25.03 -0.64 1.24
N ASP A 56 -25.75 0.03 2.14
CA ASP A 56 -25.51 -0.02 3.60
C ASP A 56 -25.44 -1.44 4.17
N ASN A 57 -26.24 -2.38 3.63
CA ASN A 57 -26.27 -3.76 4.07
C ASN A 57 -25.08 -4.62 3.57
N GLU A 58 -24.20 -4.08 2.72
CA GLU A 58 -22.95 -4.71 2.26
C GLU A 58 -21.70 -4.03 2.87
N GLN A 59 -21.83 -2.95 3.66
CA GLN A 59 -20.69 -2.15 4.14
C GLN A 59 -19.92 -2.78 5.31
N ASN A 60 -20.34 -3.95 5.82
CA ASN A 60 -19.62 -4.68 6.86
C ASN A 60 -18.37 -5.43 6.35
N ASP A 61 -18.23 -5.59 5.03
CA ASP A 61 -17.04 -6.12 4.36
C ASP A 61 -16.87 -5.42 3.00
N LEU A 62 -16.26 -4.24 3.04
CA LEU A 62 -16.14 -3.37 1.87
C LEU A 62 -15.26 -3.97 0.78
N VAL A 63 -14.18 -4.66 1.13
CA VAL A 63 -13.29 -5.30 0.15
C VAL A 63 -14.05 -6.35 -0.65
N SER A 64 -14.82 -7.23 0.02
CA SER A 64 -15.67 -8.21 -0.67
C SER A 64 -16.79 -7.55 -1.48
N ALA A 65 -17.44 -6.50 -0.95
CA ALA A 65 -18.49 -5.77 -1.63
C ALA A 65 -17.98 -5.07 -2.91
N TYR A 66 -16.79 -4.50 -2.86
CA TYR A 66 -16.10 -3.93 -4.01
C TYR A 66 -15.69 -5.01 -5.01
N TYR A 67 -15.14 -6.14 -4.55
CA TYR A 67 -14.73 -7.24 -5.43
C TYR A 67 -15.90 -7.75 -6.28
N LYS A 68 -17.09 -7.91 -5.69
CA LYS A 68 -18.33 -8.26 -6.39
C LYS A 68 -18.67 -7.28 -7.53
N ARG A 69 -18.47 -5.98 -7.32
CA ARG A 69 -18.74 -4.94 -8.32
C ARG A 69 -17.66 -4.88 -9.39
N LEU A 70 -16.40 -4.95 -8.97
CA LEU A 70 -15.20 -4.93 -9.82
C LEU A 70 -15.06 -6.17 -10.72
N THR A 71 -15.78 -7.26 -10.41
CA THR A 71 -15.87 -8.48 -11.23
C THR A 71 -17.20 -8.63 -11.98
N SER A 72 -18.09 -7.64 -11.90
CA SER A 72 -19.36 -7.63 -12.61
C SER A 72 -19.18 -7.71 -14.13
N SER A 73 -20.09 -8.38 -14.85
CA SER A 73 -20.13 -8.32 -16.32
C SER A 73 -20.58 -6.95 -16.84
N ASN A 74 -21.29 -6.16 -16.02
CA ASN A 74 -21.73 -4.81 -16.36
C ASN A 74 -20.58 -3.80 -16.19
N GLU A 75 -20.15 -3.20 -17.30
CA GLU A 75 -19.06 -2.22 -17.34
C GLU A 75 -19.33 -0.98 -16.49
N SER A 76 -20.55 -0.43 -16.51
CA SER A 76 -20.88 0.76 -15.73
C SER A 76 -20.71 0.52 -14.22
N ILE A 77 -21.07 -0.67 -13.74
CA ILE A 77 -20.89 -1.06 -12.32
C ILE A 77 -19.40 -1.16 -11.98
N ARG A 78 -18.61 -1.78 -12.87
CA ARG A 78 -17.16 -1.89 -12.67
C ARG A 78 -16.50 -0.52 -12.62
N LEU A 79 -16.82 0.36 -13.56
CA LEU A 79 -16.22 1.70 -13.66
C LEU A 79 -16.59 2.60 -12.49
N GLU A 80 -17.84 2.56 -12.02
CA GLU A 80 -18.27 3.32 -10.84
C GLU A 80 -17.49 2.89 -9.58
N ALA A 81 -17.41 1.59 -9.33
CA ALA A 81 -16.66 1.04 -8.20
C ALA A 81 -15.15 1.33 -8.33
N ALA A 82 -14.57 1.12 -9.52
CA ALA A 82 -13.16 1.38 -9.76
C ALA A 82 -12.78 2.83 -9.50
N LYS A 83 -13.60 3.78 -9.97
CA LYS A 83 -13.37 5.20 -9.75
C LYS A 83 -13.41 5.57 -8.26
N ALA A 84 -14.40 5.08 -7.52
CA ALA A 84 -14.50 5.37 -6.08
C ALA A 84 -13.32 4.80 -5.28
N TRP A 85 -12.91 3.56 -5.60
CA TRP A 85 -11.75 2.90 -5.00
C TRP A 85 -10.46 3.66 -5.27
N SER A 86 -10.20 4.03 -6.53
CA SER A 86 -8.99 4.75 -6.92
C SER A 86 -8.93 6.17 -6.34
N ILE A 87 -10.06 6.89 -6.30
CA ILE A 87 -10.11 8.25 -5.73
C ILE A 87 -9.82 8.21 -4.23
N TRP A 88 -10.32 7.21 -3.50
CA TRP A 88 -10.04 7.04 -2.08
C TRP A 88 -8.53 7.04 -1.82
N GLU A 89 -7.79 6.16 -2.47
CA GLU A 89 -6.35 6.06 -2.26
C GLU A 89 -5.56 7.30 -2.72
N ALA A 90 -5.93 7.86 -3.86
CA ALA A 90 -5.31 9.06 -4.38
C ALA A 90 -5.46 10.26 -3.41
N SER A 91 -6.63 10.36 -2.77
CA SER A 91 -6.96 11.46 -1.85
C SER A 91 -6.19 11.40 -0.53
N THR A 92 -5.68 10.23 -0.14
CA THR A 92 -5.03 9.99 1.15
C THR A 92 -3.52 9.72 1.05
N SER A 93 -2.96 9.72 -0.17
CA SER A 93 -1.56 9.33 -0.41
C SER A 93 -0.51 10.37 -0.01
N LYS A 94 -0.88 11.62 0.25
CA LYS A 94 0.05 12.69 0.67
C LYS A 94 -0.41 13.30 2.00
N LEU A 95 0.55 13.79 2.79
CA LEU A 95 0.27 14.49 4.05
C LEU A 95 -0.59 15.72 3.82
N PHE A 96 -0.21 16.55 2.84
CA PHE A 96 -1.05 17.62 2.33
C PHE A 96 -1.76 17.13 1.08
N GLN A 97 -3.08 17.00 1.18
CA GLN A 97 -3.93 16.59 0.07
C GLN A 97 -3.80 17.57 -1.10
N SER A 98 -3.85 17.04 -2.31
CA SER A 98 -3.79 17.83 -3.53
C SER A 98 -4.72 17.21 -4.57
N GLU A 99 -5.60 18.03 -5.14
CA GLU A 99 -6.52 17.61 -6.19
C GLU A 99 -5.77 17.17 -7.46
N ASN A 100 -4.55 17.66 -7.68
CA ASN A 100 -3.74 17.32 -8.85
C ASN A 100 -3.38 15.83 -8.95
N ASN A 101 -3.38 15.08 -7.84
CA ASN A 101 -3.09 13.65 -7.87
C ASN A 101 -4.29 12.81 -8.34
N LEU A 102 -5.49 13.40 -8.42
CA LEU A 102 -6.71 12.70 -8.86
C LEU A 102 -6.73 12.47 -10.39
N HIS A 103 -5.99 13.28 -11.15
CA HIS A 103 -6.00 13.26 -12.62
C HIS A 103 -5.57 11.92 -13.23
N GLN A 104 -4.69 11.14 -12.56
CA GLN A 104 -4.29 9.82 -13.06
C GLN A 104 -5.44 8.80 -13.06
N PHE A 105 -6.45 9.00 -12.21
CA PHE A 105 -7.61 8.13 -12.09
C PHE A 105 -8.86 8.69 -12.81
N GLU A 106 -8.71 9.78 -13.56
CA GLU A 106 -9.73 10.24 -14.50
C GLU A 106 -9.82 9.35 -15.74
N GLU A 107 -8.73 8.64 -16.11
CA GLU A 107 -8.73 7.69 -17.20
C GLU A 107 -9.43 6.37 -16.78
N PRO A 108 -10.61 6.02 -17.34
CA PRO A 108 -11.42 4.92 -16.83
C PRO A 108 -10.72 3.55 -16.87
N LYS A 109 -9.91 3.31 -17.90
CA LYS A 109 -9.17 2.04 -18.06
C LYS A 109 -8.08 1.86 -17.01
N VAL A 110 -7.42 2.95 -16.63
CA VAL A 110 -6.37 2.94 -15.61
C VAL A 110 -7.00 2.68 -14.24
N ALA A 111 -8.07 3.39 -13.91
CA ALA A 111 -8.82 3.18 -12.67
C ALA A 111 -9.37 1.74 -12.57
N GLU A 112 -9.96 1.21 -13.65
CA GLU A 112 -10.47 -0.16 -13.66
C GLU A 112 -9.37 -1.19 -13.46
N ALA A 113 -8.26 -1.09 -14.20
CA ALA A 113 -7.14 -2.03 -14.03
C ALA A 113 -6.55 -1.97 -12.62
N PHE A 114 -6.33 -0.76 -12.10
CA PHE A 114 -5.82 -0.52 -10.75
C PHE A 114 -6.71 -1.18 -9.69
N ALA A 115 -7.99 -0.77 -9.62
CA ALA A 115 -8.90 -1.23 -8.58
C ALA A 115 -9.16 -2.74 -8.66
N ARG A 116 -9.28 -3.30 -9.87
CA ARG A 116 -9.54 -4.74 -10.04
C ARG A 116 -8.35 -5.58 -9.58
N ILE A 117 -7.13 -5.23 -9.99
CA ILE A 117 -5.93 -5.98 -9.61
C ILE A 117 -5.71 -5.87 -8.11
N GLU A 118 -5.77 -4.65 -7.58
CA GLU A 118 -5.54 -4.41 -6.15
C GLU A 118 -6.54 -5.15 -5.27
N CYS A 119 -7.84 -4.97 -5.53
CA CYS A 119 -8.89 -5.66 -4.79
C CYS A 119 -8.77 -7.18 -4.93
N HIS A 120 -8.39 -7.70 -6.11
CA HIS A 120 -8.14 -9.13 -6.32
C HIS A 120 -7.01 -9.68 -5.44
N TYR A 121 -5.92 -8.95 -5.25
CA TYR A 121 -4.86 -9.38 -4.34
C TYR A 121 -5.34 -9.36 -2.89
N PHE A 122 -6.14 -8.37 -2.48
CA PHE A 122 -6.61 -8.25 -1.10
C PHE A 122 -7.61 -9.33 -0.71
N VAL A 123 -8.60 -9.65 -1.57
CA VAL A 123 -9.54 -10.75 -1.28
C VAL A 123 -8.85 -12.11 -1.16
N ASN A 124 -7.67 -12.28 -1.76
CA ASN A 124 -6.88 -13.51 -1.71
C ASN A 124 -5.73 -13.46 -0.68
N GLY A 125 -5.69 -12.45 0.20
CA GLY A 125 -4.63 -12.32 1.21
C GLY A 125 -3.23 -12.25 0.61
N GLY A 126 -3.09 -11.65 -0.58
CA GLY A 126 -1.84 -11.57 -1.33
C GLY A 126 -1.32 -12.91 -1.85
N PHE A 127 -2.15 -13.96 -1.84
CA PHE A 127 -1.78 -15.34 -2.17
C PHE A 127 -0.69 -15.92 -1.27
N PHE A 128 -0.51 -15.37 -0.06
CA PHE A 128 0.37 -15.96 0.94
C PHE A 128 -0.29 -17.17 1.60
N GLU A 129 0.53 -18.16 1.97
CA GLU A 129 0.06 -19.39 2.62
C GLU A 129 -0.60 -19.13 3.99
N TYR A 130 -0.17 -18.08 4.69
CA TYR A 130 -0.64 -17.71 6.02
C TYR A 130 -0.40 -16.23 6.31
N GLU A 131 -1.12 -15.68 7.29
CA GLU A 131 -0.93 -14.29 7.74
C GLU A 131 0.46 -14.09 8.36
N ASN A 132 1.07 -12.93 8.12
CA ASN A 132 2.46 -12.62 8.51
C ASN A 132 3.55 -13.44 7.79
N TRP A 133 3.24 -14.07 6.65
CA TRP A 133 4.24 -14.83 5.88
C TRP A 133 5.54 -14.04 5.66
N ILE A 134 5.46 -12.76 5.27
CA ILE A 134 6.65 -11.92 5.08
C ILE A 134 7.46 -11.81 6.38
N LEU A 135 6.85 -11.34 7.48
CA LEU A 135 7.55 -11.15 8.76
C LEU A 135 8.17 -12.43 9.33
N ASN A 136 7.53 -13.58 9.08
CA ASN A 136 8.05 -14.88 9.53
C ASN A 136 9.22 -15.39 8.67
N ASN A 137 9.43 -14.84 7.46
CA ASN A 137 10.43 -15.29 6.51
C ASN A 137 11.54 -14.26 6.22
N VAL A 138 11.43 -13.00 6.66
CA VAL A 138 12.44 -11.94 6.42
C VAL A 138 13.83 -12.28 6.98
N GLY A 139 13.95 -13.21 7.93
CA GLY A 139 15.25 -13.70 8.39
C GLY A 139 16.12 -14.29 7.27
N LYS A 140 15.51 -14.77 6.17
CA LYS A 140 16.24 -15.30 4.99
C LYS A 140 17.03 -14.23 4.24
N ILE A 141 16.68 -12.95 4.40
CA ILE A 141 17.30 -11.81 3.71
C ILE A 141 18.09 -10.89 4.65
N CYS A 142 18.39 -11.32 5.88
CA CYS A 142 19.09 -10.50 6.88
C CYS A 142 20.51 -10.07 6.49
N HIS A 143 21.08 -10.74 5.48
CA HIS A 143 22.40 -10.46 4.92
C HIS A 143 22.36 -9.38 3.83
N LEU A 144 21.18 -9.05 3.28
CA LEU A 144 21.05 -8.06 2.21
C LEU A 144 21.13 -6.64 2.78
N PRO A 145 21.99 -5.75 2.23
CA PRO A 145 21.90 -4.31 2.47
C PRO A 145 20.47 -3.83 2.21
N THR A 146 19.82 -3.30 3.24
CA THR A 146 18.41 -2.91 3.16
C THR A 146 18.20 -1.57 3.84
N VAL A 147 17.36 -0.71 3.23
CA VAL A 147 16.80 0.46 3.89
C VAL A 147 15.27 0.40 3.87
N ILE A 148 14.66 0.83 4.98
CA ILE A 148 13.22 1.03 5.12
C ILE A 148 12.96 2.54 5.30
N ILE A 149 12.30 3.15 4.33
CA ILE A 149 11.94 4.58 4.34
C ILE A 149 10.42 4.69 4.56
N GLN A 150 9.99 5.34 5.64
CA GLN A 150 8.58 5.40 6.00
C GLN A 150 8.16 6.83 6.41
N GLY A 151 7.05 7.31 5.84
CA GLY A 151 6.40 8.53 6.32
C GLY A 151 5.73 8.29 7.66
N ARG A 152 5.93 9.20 8.63
CA ARG A 152 5.33 9.09 9.97
C ARG A 152 3.80 9.10 9.91
N TYR A 153 3.23 9.86 8.98
CA TYR A 153 1.79 10.03 8.79
C TYR A 153 1.30 9.30 7.53
N ASP A 154 1.98 8.23 7.13
CA ASP A 154 1.48 7.33 6.10
C ASP A 154 0.20 6.63 6.61
N VAL A 155 -0.95 7.10 6.11
CA VAL A 155 -2.27 6.54 6.43
C VAL A 155 -2.68 5.39 5.53
N VAL A 156 -1.97 5.19 4.40
CA VAL A 156 -2.26 4.11 3.44
C VAL A 156 -1.62 2.82 3.95
N CYS A 157 -0.35 2.91 4.34
CA CYS A 157 0.43 1.84 4.92
C CYS A 157 0.93 2.29 6.30
N PRO A 158 0.18 2.04 7.39
CA PRO A 158 0.49 2.56 8.71
C PRO A 158 1.92 2.26 9.16
N MET A 159 2.56 3.27 9.77
CA MET A 159 3.92 3.22 10.32
C MET A 159 4.22 1.97 11.18
N VAL A 160 3.21 1.37 11.81
CA VAL A 160 3.35 0.12 12.58
C VAL A 160 3.92 -1.03 11.75
N SER A 161 3.55 -1.15 10.46
CA SER A 161 4.08 -2.21 9.57
C SER A 161 5.57 -2.05 9.34
N ALA A 162 6.03 -0.81 9.10
CA ALA A 162 7.46 -0.52 8.95
C ALA A 162 8.22 -0.75 10.26
N TRP A 163 7.63 -0.40 11.39
CA TRP A 163 8.22 -0.64 12.71
C TRP A 163 8.39 -2.13 13.01
N GLU A 164 7.36 -2.94 12.74
CA GLU A 164 7.40 -4.39 12.92
C GLU A 164 8.43 -5.04 11.98
N LEU A 165 8.52 -4.58 10.73
CA LEU A 165 9.54 -5.05 9.79
C LEU A 165 10.96 -4.68 10.25
N HIS A 166 11.20 -3.44 10.68
CA HIS A 166 12.48 -3.01 11.23
C HIS A 166 12.92 -3.87 12.42
N ARG A 167 11.99 -4.23 13.31
CA ARG A 167 12.28 -5.14 14.43
C ARG A 167 12.63 -6.57 13.99
N ALA A 168 12.02 -7.05 12.90
CA ALA A 168 12.29 -8.38 12.36
C ALA A 168 13.55 -8.42 11.46
N LEU A 169 14.00 -7.28 10.95
CA LEU A 169 15.17 -7.11 10.09
C LEU A 169 16.12 -6.05 10.68
N PRO A 170 16.78 -6.33 11.82
CA PRO A 170 17.51 -5.32 12.60
C PRO A 170 18.75 -4.74 11.89
N ASN A 171 19.25 -5.41 10.85
CA ASN A 171 20.38 -4.93 10.05
C ASN A 171 19.97 -3.90 8.98
N ALA A 172 18.66 -3.66 8.79
CA ALA A 172 18.19 -2.66 7.84
C ALA A 172 18.31 -1.25 8.42
N ASP A 173 18.82 -0.33 7.61
CA ASP A 173 18.74 1.10 7.88
C ASP A 173 17.25 1.50 7.96
N PHE A 174 16.87 2.37 8.90
CA PHE A 174 15.48 2.74 9.13
C PHE A 174 15.28 4.24 9.22
N GLU A 175 14.66 4.79 8.18
CA GLU A 175 14.49 6.22 7.96
C GLU A 175 13.02 6.61 8.14
N ILE A 176 12.75 7.38 9.18
CA ILE A 176 11.41 7.87 9.48
C ILE A 176 11.32 9.34 9.08
N ILE A 177 10.52 9.63 8.05
CA ILE A 177 10.27 11.00 7.61
C ILE A 177 9.14 11.59 8.43
N LYS A 178 9.47 12.53 9.31
CA LYS A 178 8.56 13.03 10.36
C LYS A 178 7.35 13.77 9.80
N ASP A 179 7.48 14.40 8.64
CA ASP A 179 6.51 15.30 8.02
C ASP A 179 6.08 14.80 6.62
N ALA A 180 5.91 13.49 6.47
CA ALA A 180 5.48 12.88 5.20
C ALA A 180 4.35 11.85 5.36
N GLY A 181 3.53 11.76 4.32
CA GLY A 181 2.53 10.73 4.10
C GLY A 181 3.10 9.50 3.35
N HIS A 182 2.30 8.93 2.45
CA HIS A 182 2.62 7.68 1.76
C HIS A 182 3.50 7.85 0.50
N SER A 183 3.23 8.90 -0.28
CA SER A 183 3.74 9.06 -1.64
C SER A 183 5.26 9.13 -1.69
N MET A 184 5.86 8.47 -2.69
CA MET A 184 7.29 8.62 -2.97
C MET A 184 7.70 10.06 -3.31
N SER A 185 6.73 10.90 -3.72
CA SER A 185 6.98 12.30 -4.08
C SER A 185 6.95 13.26 -2.88
N GLU A 186 6.69 12.76 -1.66
CA GLU A 186 6.91 13.55 -0.44
C GLU A 186 8.38 13.95 -0.35
N LYS A 187 8.65 15.24 -0.10
CA LYS A 187 10.01 15.81 -0.23
C LYS A 187 11.07 15.01 0.55
N GLY A 188 10.78 14.66 1.81
CA GLY A 188 11.69 13.88 2.64
C GLY A 188 11.84 12.43 2.19
N ILE A 189 10.77 11.81 1.68
CA ILE A 189 10.82 10.45 1.13
C ILE A 189 11.64 10.42 -0.15
N ALA A 190 11.39 11.33 -1.10
CA ALA A 190 12.14 11.44 -2.34
C ALA A 190 13.64 11.67 -2.08
N SER A 191 13.97 12.56 -1.14
CA SER A 191 15.36 12.81 -0.74
C SER A 191 16.06 11.56 -0.25
N LYS A 192 15.42 10.75 0.62
CA LYS A 192 16.00 9.51 1.12
C LYS A 192 16.05 8.41 0.07
N LEU A 193 15.07 8.33 -0.83
CA LEU A 193 15.14 7.39 -1.95
C LEU A 193 16.38 7.65 -2.81
N ILE A 194 16.64 8.91 -3.18
CA ILE A 194 17.83 9.29 -3.96
C ILE A 194 19.11 8.98 -3.19
N GLU A 195 19.20 9.39 -1.92
CA GLU A 195 20.36 9.13 -1.07
C GLU A 195 20.74 7.64 -1.02
N TYR A 196 19.75 6.75 -0.85
CA TYR A 196 20.02 5.32 -0.75
C TYR A 196 20.21 4.64 -2.11
N THR A 197 19.59 5.13 -3.19
CA THR A 197 19.91 4.63 -4.53
C THR A 197 21.34 5.01 -4.94
N ASP A 198 21.82 6.18 -4.55
CA ASP A 198 23.20 6.60 -4.78
C ASP A 198 24.16 5.77 -3.91
N LYS A 199 23.86 5.61 -2.61
CA LYS A 199 24.64 4.78 -1.66
C LYS A 199 24.78 3.33 -2.13
N PHE A 200 23.76 2.78 -2.77
CA PHE A 200 23.72 1.37 -3.23
C PHE A 200 24.17 1.18 -4.68
N SER A 201 24.59 2.24 -5.37
CA SER A 201 24.99 2.19 -6.78
C SER A 201 26.19 1.28 -7.06
N ASP A 202 27.07 1.09 -6.07
CA ASP A 202 28.31 0.31 -6.17
C ASP A 202 28.21 -1.12 -5.58
N LEU A 203 27.01 -1.59 -5.19
CA LEU A 203 26.79 -2.97 -4.73
C LEU A 203 26.96 -3.98 -5.89
#